data_AF-A0A075B4N8-F1
#
_entry.id   AF-A0A075B4N8-F1
#
_cell.length_a   1.000
_cell.length_b   1.000
_cell.length_c   1.000
_cell.angle_alpha   90.00
_cell.angle_beta   90.00
_cell.angle_gamma   90.00
#
_symmetry.space_group_name_H-M   'P 1'
#
loop_
_entity.id
_entity.type
_entity.pdbx_description
1 polymer ?
#
loop_
_entity_poly.entity_id
_entity_poly.type
_entity_poly.pdbx_seq_one_letter_code
_entity_poly.pdbx_strand_id
1 'polypeptide(L)'
;MSAYSANITGSQSFRYHRRVELEHIFLEKVIEQYATTGTVFWTASYSDNHQNHCHRLMPLAANTASERYRNCLRNPHLVDWFFEIRSTEFLKALFDDVLNAEYEWQSRTSIHAHGTTKFKNDPGLCELTTKAYVGRLMETLIDPTQQEVIDAGKNSSNIVLKYAQWLLTASNPRVNRDEHPGGVPDPHPCSKRILDIIDDAAAMARDYEELCNCCQRHVCRPGGYCKRKKARVNGKPSRFDYHMDLSDKAELVFIETDKSVRAEIRLPRNDETFNIHNRLQHHHWRANVDMQIILDKHAAIRYMVKYASKGEKESGQLQDVYNTVKRNAKEDDSIRRTGRCAH
;
A
#
# COMPACT_ATOMS: atom_id res chain seq x y z
N MET A 1 28.95 5.32 -16.33
CA MET A 1 28.76 4.26 -15.31
C MET A 1 29.46 3.01 -15.83
N SER A 2 30.39 2.44 -15.07
CA SER A 2 31.21 1.31 -15.55
C SER A 2 30.39 0.01 -15.57
N ALA A 3 30.64 -0.86 -16.54
CA ALA A 3 29.97 -2.17 -16.67
C ALA A 3 30.17 -3.07 -15.43
N TYR A 4 31.22 -2.85 -14.64
CA TYR A 4 31.50 -3.58 -13.41
C TYR A 4 30.52 -3.27 -12.26
N SER A 5 29.82 -2.15 -12.32
CA SER A 5 28.88 -1.72 -11.28
C SER A 5 27.56 -2.52 -11.31
N ALA A 6 27.24 -3.20 -12.43
CA ALA A 6 26.00 -3.95 -12.60
C ALA A 6 25.97 -5.29 -11.85
N ASN A 7 27.14 -5.86 -11.54
CA ASN A 7 27.27 -7.18 -10.91
C ASN A 7 27.44 -7.12 -9.39
N ILE A 8 27.47 -5.92 -8.80
CA ILE A 8 27.58 -5.78 -7.34
C ILE A 8 26.19 -5.95 -6.74
N THR A 9 25.98 -7.08 -6.02
CA THR A 9 24.75 -7.36 -5.27
C THR A 9 24.39 -6.17 -4.38
N GLY A 10 23.15 -5.67 -4.52
CA GLY A 10 22.66 -4.51 -3.77
C GLY A 10 22.83 -3.15 -4.46
N SER A 11 23.63 -3.03 -5.52
CA SER A 11 23.74 -1.79 -6.30
C SER A 11 22.45 -1.46 -7.05
N GLN A 12 22.24 -0.18 -7.40
CA GLN A 12 21.08 0.25 -8.20
C GLN A 12 21.02 -0.45 -9.57
N SER A 13 22.17 -0.64 -10.21
CA SER A 13 22.28 -1.34 -11.49
C SER A 13 21.96 -2.83 -11.35
N PHE A 14 22.45 -3.51 -10.31
CA PHE A 14 22.08 -4.89 -10.01
C PHE A 14 20.58 -5.03 -9.74
N ARG A 15 20.00 -4.14 -8.92
CA ARG A 15 18.57 -4.15 -8.61
C ARG A 15 17.72 -3.88 -9.87
N TYR A 16 18.18 -3.01 -10.77
CA TYR A 16 17.52 -2.78 -12.06
C TYR A 16 17.59 -4.01 -12.98
N HIS A 17 18.73 -4.68 -13.10
CA HIS A 17 18.82 -5.92 -13.87
C HIS A 17 17.98 -7.04 -13.27
N ARG A 18 18.02 -7.22 -11.95
CA ARG A 18 17.18 -8.19 -11.24
C ARG A 18 15.69 -7.88 -11.39
N ARG A 19 15.34 -6.59 -11.42
CA ARG A 19 13.99 -6.13 -11.72
C ARG A 19 13.52 -6.62 -13.09
N VAL A 20 14.30 -6.34 -14.14
CA VAL A 20 13.97 -6.73 -15.53
C VAL A 20 13.91 -8.25 -15.67
N GLU A 21 14.84 -8.97 -15.06
CA GLU A 21 14.85 -10.44 -15.04
C GLU A 21 13.59 -11.00 -14.36
N LEU A 22 13.19 -10.45 -13.21
CA LEU A 22 11.95 -10.83 -12.54
C LEU A 22 10.72 -10.47 -13.37
N GLU A 23 10.69 -9.33 -14.08
CA GLU A 23 9.59 -9.02 -15.02
C GLU A 23 9.46 -10.11 -16.09
N HIS A 24 10.59 -10.54 -16.69
CA HIS A 24 10.60 -11.61 -17.68
C HIS A 24 10.16 -12.95 -17.10
N ILE A 25 10.71 -13.39 -15.97
CA ILE A 25 10.36 -14.67 -15.34
C ILE A 25 8.88 -14.69 -14.93
N PHE A 26 8.36 -13.58 -14.38
CA PHE A 26 6.95 -13.48 -14.02
C PHE A 26 6.06 -13.46 -15.25
N LEU A 27 6.45 -12.77 -16.33
CA LEU A 27 5.72 -12.81 -17.59
C LEU A 27 5.69 -14.21 -18.18
N GLU A 28 6.82 -14.91 -18.25
CA GLU A 28 6.90 -16.29 -18.75
C GLU A 28 6.02 -17.23 -17.91
N LYS A 29 6.10 -17.18 -16.58
CA LYS A 29 5.26 -18.01 -15.70
C LYS A 29 3.77 -17.67 -15.78
N VAL A 30 3.41 -16.39 -15.96
CA VAL A 30 2.01 -15.94 -16.13
C VAL A 30 1.46 -16.29 -17.51
N ILE A 31 2.32 -16.36 -18.53
CA ILE A 31 1.96 -16.80 -19.89
C ILE A 31 1.82 -18.33 -19.95
N GLU A 32 2.68 -19.08 -19.26
CA GLU A 32 2.65 -20.55 -19.21
C GLU A 32 1.53 -21.12 -18.31
N GLN A 33 1.13 -20.40 -17.25
CA GLN A 33 0.02 -20.77 -16.37
C GLN A 33 -1.10 -19.72 -16.42
N TYR A 34 -2.05 -19.86 -17.35
CA TYR A 34 -3.30 -19.10 -17.26
C TYR A 34 -4.10 -19.55 -16.03
N ALA A 35 -4.01 -18.87 -14.87
CA ALA A 35 -5.03 -19.00 -13.81
C ALA A 35 -5.10 -17.92 -12.71
N THR A 36 -4.04 -17.27 -12.25
CA THR A 36 -4.15 -16.49 -10.99
C THR A 36 -3.46 -15.13 -11.03
N THR A 37 -3.92 -14.25 -11.92
CA THR A 37 -3.74 -12.81 -11.63
C THR A 37 -4.52 -12.50 -10.36
N GLY A 38 -3.82 -12.01 -9.34
CA GLY A 38 -4.45 -11.57 -8.11
C GLY A 38 -5.61 -10.61 -8.41
N THR A 39 -6.61 -10.64 -7.55
CA THR A 39 -7.76 -9.74 -7.60
C THR A 39 -7.39 -8.36 -7.08
N VAL A 40 -6.58 -8.32 -6.03
CA VAL A 40 -6.18 -7.08 -5.36
C VAL A 40 -4.72 -7.06 -4.95
N PHE A 41 -4.14 -5.86 -4.96
CA PHE A 41 -3.03 -5.49 -4.10
C PHE A 41 -3.55 -4.95 -2.79
N TRP A 42 -2.90 -5.31 -1.69
CA TRP A 42 -3.22 -4.76 -0.38
C TRP A 42 -1.96 -4.37 0.38
N THR A 43 -2.10 -3.41 1.28
CA THR A 43 -1.09 -2.99 2.24
C THR A 43 -1.71 -2.91 3.62
N ALA A 44 -0.97 -3.36 4.63
CA ALA A 44 -1.33 -3.27 6.03
C ALA A 44 -0.16 -2.69 6.84
N SER A 45 -0.28 -1.46 7.30
CA SER A 45 0.72 -0.83 8.19
C SER A 45 0.54 -1.30 9.62
N TYR A 46 1.58 -1.32 10.44
CA TYR A 46 1.48 -1.75 11.82
C TYR A 46 1.51 -0.57 12.79
N SER A 47 0.43 -0.38 13.55
CA SER A 47 0.33 0.63 14.61
C SER A 47 0.97 0.15 15.92
N ASP A 48 2.24 -0.26 15.86
CA ASP A 48 3.03 -0.87 16.94
C ASP A 48 2.74 -0.29 18.34
N ASN A 49 2.81 1.04 18.50
CA ASN A 49 2.60 1.76 19.77
C ASN A 49 1.18 1.68 20.37
N HIS A 50 0.23 1.13 19.62
CA HIS A 50 -1.17 1.00 19.99
C HIS A 50 -1.60 -0.46 20.15
N GLN A 51 -0.70 -1.42 19.92
CA GLN A 51 -1.00 -2.84 20.00
C GLN A 51 -0.80 -3.35 21.41
N ASN A 52 -1.83 -3.17 22.24
CA ASN A 52 -1.82 -3.58 23.65
C ASN A 52 -1.38 -5.04 23.86
N HIS A 53 -1.78 -5.95 22.97
CA HIS A 53 -1.37 -7.36 23.04
C HIS A 53 0.13 -7.55 22.80
N CYS A 54 0.74 -6.79 21.89
CA CYS A 54 2.18 -6.82 21.67
C CYS A 54 2.93 -6.26 22.90
N HIS A 55 2.47 -5.14 23.45
CA HIS A 55 3.09 -4.54 24.63
C HIS A 55 2.99 -5.38 25.91
N ARG A 56 1.98 -6.25 26.05
CA ARG A 56 1.91 -7.21 27.16
C ARG A 56 3.02 -8.26 27.15
N LEU A 57 3.63 -8.49 25.99
CA LEU A 57 4.72 -9.46 25.81
C LEU A 57 6.09 -8.80 25.98
N MET A 58 6.14 -7.46 26.07
CA MET A 58 7.38 -6.72 26.21
C MET A 58 7.85 -6.73 27.67
N PRO A 59 9.18 -6.73 27.91
CA PRO A 59 9.75 -6.86 29.26
C PRO A 59 9.51 -5.66 30.17
N LEU A 60 9.14 -4.50 29.61
CA LEU A 60 8.90 -3.27 30.36
C LEU A 60 7.41 -2.92 30.29
N ALA A 61 6.79 -2.66 31.43
CA ALA A 61 5.46 -2.05 31.44
C ALA A 61 5.53 -0.66 30.78
N ALA A 62 4.54 -0.33 29.97
CA ALA A 62 4.46 0.95 29.27
C ALA A 62 3.04 1.52 29.35
N ASN A 63 2.89 2.55 30.18
CA ASN A 63 1.59 3.19 30.43
C ASN A 63 1.39 4.42 29.53
N THR A 64 2.48 5.07 29.13
CA THR A 64 2.47 6.24 28.25
C THR A 64 2.84 5.87 26.81
N ALA A 65 2.44 6.71 25.85
CA ALA A 65 2.82 6.55 24.44
C ALA A 65 4.34 6.54 24.23
N SER A 66 5.08 7.39 24.95
CA SER A 66 6.55 7.48 24.88
C SER A 66 7.26 6.25 25.45
N GLU A 67 6.68 5.59 26.45
CA GLU A 67 7.18 4.31 26.95
C GLU A 67 6.93 3.19 25.95
N ARG A 68 5.72 3.14 25.36
CA ARG A 68 5.37 2.16 24.32
C ARG A 68 6.32 2.26 23.12
N TYR A 69 6.58 3.49 22.66
CA TYR A 69 7.54 3.76 21.60
C TYR A 69 8.96 3.27 21.91
N ARG A 70 9.47 3.56 23.12
CA ARG A 70 10.79 3.08 23.55
C ARG A 70 10.85 1.57 23.65
N ASN A 71 9.76 0.92 24.05
CA ASN A 71 9.71 -0.53 24.12
C ASN A 71 9.75 -1.18 22.73
N CYS A 72 9.00 -0.66 21.75
CA CYS A 72 9.07 -1.13 20.36
C CYS A 72 10.49 -1.00 19.81
N LEU A 73 11.12 0.16 20.03
CA LEU A 73 12.50 0.42 19.60
C LEU A 73 13.54 -0.51 20.23
N ARG A 74 13.36 -0.86 21.52
CA ARG A 74 14.31 -1.71 22.26
C ARG A 74 14.09 -3.20 22.02
N ASN A 75 12.89 -3.59 21.57
CA ASN A 75 12.52 -4.99 21.37
C ASN A 75 11.98 -5.23 19.95
N PRO A 76 12.71 -4.84 18.89
CA PRO A 76 12.21 -4.96 17.52
C PRO A 76 11.92 -6.41 17.13
N HIS A 77 12.64 -7.38 17.69
CA HIS A 77 12.42 -8.81 17.48
C HIS A 77 11.04 -9.29 17.98
N LEU A 78 10.54 -8.76 19.11
CA LEU A 78 9.19 -9.09 19.60
C LEU A 78 8.11 -8.43 18.76
N VAL A 79 8.37 -7.20 18.29
CA VAL A 79 7.46 -6.49 17.38
C VAL A 79 7.33 -7.26 16.07
N ASP A 80 8.45 -7.71 15.50
CA ASP A 80 8.51 -8.49 14.27
C ASP A 80 7.76 -9.82 14.41
N TRP A 81 8.11 -10.60 15.42
CA TRP A 81 7.49 -11.90 15.69
C TRP A 81 5.98 -11.81 15.93
N PHE A 82 5.53 -10.83 16.73
CA PHE A 82 4.10 -10.62 16.96
C PHE A 82 3.39 -10.18 15.68
N PHE A 83 4.00 -9.31 14.89
CA PHE A 83 3.45 -8.84 13.63
C PHE A 83 3.32 -9.98 12.61
N GLU A 84 4.31 -10.87 12.51
CA GLU A 84 4.27 -12.06 11.66
C GLU A 84 3.08 -12.95 12.02
N ILE A 85 2.92 -13.30 13.31
CA ILE A 85 1.79 -14.11 13.79
C ILE A 85 0.46 -13.42 13.49
N ARG A 86 0.32 -12.15 13.87
CA ARG A 86 -0.91 -11.39 13.66
C ARG A 86 -1.26 -11.30 12.19
N SER A 87 -0.29 -10.97 11.34
CA SER A 87 -0.51 -10.85 9.89
C SER A 87 -0.91 -12.18 9.28
N THR A 88 -0.25 -13.27 9.66
CA THR A 88 -0.56 -14.62 9.20
C THR A 88 -2.00 -15.02 9.55
N GLU A 89 -2.39 -14.89 10.82
CA GLU A 89 -3.74 -15.25 11.26
C GLU A 89 -4.82 -14.32 10.70
N PHE A 90 -4.52 -13.02 10.61
CA PHE A 90 -5.43 -12.04 10.03
C PHE A 90 -5.70 -12.31 8.55
N LEU A 91 -4.65 -12.58 7.78
CA LEU A 91 -4.77 -12.85 6.35
C LEU A 91 -5.52 -14.15 6.08
N LYS A 92 -5.29 -15.21 6.86
CA LYS A 92 -6.07 -16.45 6.80
C LYS A 92 -7.56 -16.23 7.07
N ALA A 93 -7.89 -15.34 8.01
CA ALA A 93 -9.27 -15.05 8.37
C ALA A 93 -9.99 -14.15 7.36
N LEU A 94 -9.27 -13.20 6.76
CA LEU A 94 -9.87 -12.19 5.88
C LEU A 94 -9.86 -12.60 4.41
N PHE A 95 -8.82 -13.31 3.97
CA PHE A 95 -8.57 -13.62 2.57
C PHE A 95 -8.59 -15.12 2.33
N ASP A 96 -9.30 -15.54 1.28
CA ASP A 96 -9.38 -16.93 0.84
C ASP A 96 -7.99 -17.50 0.52
N ASP A 97 -7.34 -16.91 -0.51
CA ASP A 97 -6.08 -17.39 -1.05
C ASP A 97 -5.11 -16.22 -1.25
N VAL A 98 -4.18 -16.07 -0.31
CA VAL A 98 -3.07 -15.11 -0.43
C VAL A 98 -2.03 -15.70 -1.38
N LEU A 99 -1.83 -15.04 -2.51
CA LEU A 99 -0.86 -15.49 -3.51
C LEU A 99 0.57 -15.14 -3.12
N ASN A 100 0.77 -13.97 -2.51
CA ASN A 100 2.06 -13.52 -2.02
C ASN A 100 1.90 -12.46 -0.92
N ALA A 101 2.83 -12.44 0.04
CA ALA A 101 2.97 -11.39 1.05
C ALA A 101 4.47 -11.09 1.28
N GLU A 102 4.82 -9.81 1.25
CA GLU A 102 6.16 -9.29 1.52
C GLU A 102 6.10 -8.25 2.65
N TYR A 103 7.16 -8.18 3.45
CA TYR A 103 7.24 -7.28 4.60
C TYR A 103 8.30 -6.19 4.38
N GLU A 104 7.92 -4.93 4.61
CA GLU A 104 8.80 -3.76 4.52
C GLU A 104 8.89 -3.05 5.86
N TRP A 105 10.10 -2.93 6.40
CA TRP A 105 10.39 -2.05 7.53
C TRP A 105 10.51 -0.60 7.07
N GLN A 106 9.59 0.26 7.53
CA GLN A 106 9.74 1.70 7.31
C GLN A 106 10.68 2.32 8.36
N SER A 107 11.33 3.43 7.99
CA SER A 107 12.32 4.14 8.83
C SER A 107 11.76 4.74 10.13
N ARG A 108 10.53 4.40 10.53
CA ARG A 108 9.79 4.92 11.67
C ARG A 108 9.26 3.80 12.57
N THR A 109 9.95 2.66 12.63
CA THR A 109 9.59 1.46 13.44
C THR A 109 8.31 0.73 13.05
N SER A 110 7.50 1.28 12.15
CA SER A 110 6.28 0.64 11.66
C SER A 110 6.58 -0.32 10.50
N ILE A 111 6.24 -1.59 10.70
CA ILE A 111 6.28 -2.63 9.68
C ILE A 111 5.07 -2.46 8.76
N HIS A 112 5.28 -2.62 7.45
CA HIS A 112 4.22 -2.70 6.46
C HIS A 112 4.22 -4.09 5.85
N ALA A 113 3.06 -4.73 5.79
CA ALA A 113 2.86 -5.90 4.94
C ALA A 113 2.26 -5.42 3.62
N HIS A 114 2.81 -5.91 2.51
CA HIS A 114 2.28 -5.74 1.17
C HIS A 114 1.96 -7.12 0.62
N GLY A 115 0.88 -7.26 -0.13
CA GLY A 115 0.57 -8.56 -0.71
C GLY A 115 -0.42 -8.51 -1.84
N THR A 116 -0.62 -9.69 -2.40
CA THR A 116 -1.53 -9.94 -3.51
C THR A 116 -2.41 -11.13 -3.16
N THR A 117 -3.71 -10.99 -3.40
CA THR A 117 -4.71 -12.01 -3.08
C THR A 117 -5.59 -12.26 -4.28
N LYS A 118 -5.95 -13.53 -4.53
CA LYS A 118 -7.01 -13.91 -5.47
C LYS A 118 -8.27 -14.20 -4.67
N PHE A 119 -9.36 -13.48 -4.96
CA PHE A 119 -10.65 -13.81 -4.39
C PHE A 119 -11.37 -14.83 -5.26
N LYS A 120 -12.05 -15.78 -4.62
CA LYS A 120 -12.83 -16.82 -5.30
C LYS A 120 -13.99 -16.23 -6.10
N ASN A 121 -14.52 -15.09 -5.66
CA ASN A 121 -15.62 -14.37 -6.30
C ASN A 121 -15.17 -13.33 -7.34
N ASP A 122 -13.90 -13.34 -7.76
CA ASP A 122 -13.42 -12.44 -8.81
C ASP A 122 -14.18 -12.70 -10.13
N PRO A 123 -14.92 -11.71 -10.67
CA PRO A 123 -15.77 -11.90 -11.85
C PRO A 123 -14.98 -11.95 -13.17
N GLY A 124 -13.64 -12.04 -13.12
CA GLY A 124 -12.78 -11.93 -14.29
C GLY A 124 -12.45 -10.47 -14.60
N LEU A 125 -12.04 -9.70 -13.57
CA LEU A 125 -11.84 -8.25 -13.65
C LEU A 125 -10.96 -7.80 -14.82
N CYS A 126 -9.85 -8.51 -15.10
CA CYS A 126 -8.96 -8.17 -16.23
C CYS A 126 -9.65 -8.37 -17.60
N GLU A 127 -10.42 -9.44 -17.77
CA GLU A 127 -11.15 -9.71 -19.01
C GLU A 127 -12.29 -8.70 -19.21
N LEU A 128 -13.08 -8.45 -18.15
CA LEU A 128 -14.14 -7.46 -18.17
C LEU A 128 -13.62 -6.05 -18.46
N THR A 129 -12.47 -5.69 -17.89
CA THR A 129 -11.81 -4.40 -18.18
C THR A 129 -11.41 -4.30 -19.67
N THR A 130 -10.90 -5.39 -20.25
CA THR A 130 -10.55 -5.44 -21.67
C THR A 130 -11.80 -5.27 -22.54
N LYS A 131 -12.88 -6.00 -22.24
CA LYS A 131 -14.17 -5.87 -22.94
C LYS A 131 -14.74 -4.45 -22.82
N ALA A 132 -14.65 -3.85 -21.64
CA ALA A 132 -15.08 -2.47 -21.41
C ALA A 132 -14.29 -1.48 -22.28
N TYR A 133 -12.97 -1.66 -22.43
CA TYR A 133 -12.17 -0.82 -23.30
C TYR A 133 -12.53 -0.99 -24.77
N VAL A 134 -12.67 -2.23 -25.25
CA VAL A 134 -13.05 -2.51 -26.65
C VAL A 134 -14.42 -1.90 -26.98
N GLY A 135 -15.42 -2.08 -26.13
CA GLY A 135 -16.74 -1.47 -26.34
C GLY A 135 -16.68 0.06 -26.38
N ARG A 136 -15.87 0.70 -25.52
CA ARG A 136 -15.63 2.15 -25.55
C ARG A 136 -15.01 2.61 -26.87
N LEU A 137 -14.04 1.87 -27.42
CA LEU A 137 -13.43 2.19 -28.70
C LEU A 137 -14.46 2.14 -29.84
N MET A 138 -15.29 1.09 -29.89
CA MET A 138 -16.33 0.96 -30.92
C MET A 138 -17.39 2.07 -30.80
N GLU A 139 -17.77 2.44 -29.58
CA GLU A 139 -18.69 3.56 -29.34
C GLU A 139 -18.10 4.89 -29.86
N THR A 140 -16.81 5.11 -29.65
CA THR A 140 -16.10 6.31 -30.12
C THR A 140 -16.03 6.38 -31.66
N LEU A 141 -15.93 5.22 -32.31
CA LEU A 141 -15.92 5.13 -33.78
C LEU A 141 -17.33 5.27 -34.39
N ILE A 142 -18.38 5.31 -33.57
CA ILE A 142 -19.79 5.41 -33.98
C ILE A 142 -20.12 4.34 -35.04
N ASP A 143 -19.63 3.11 -34.86
CA ASP A 143 -19.94 2.00 -35.76
C ASP A 143 -21.27 1.34 -35.31
N PRO A 144 -22.40 1.61 -36.00
CA PRO A 144 -23.70 1.09 -35.59
C PRO A 144 -23.79 -0.43 -35.76
N THR A 145 -22.90 -1.04 -36.56
CA THR A 145 -22.85 -2.50 -36.75
C THR A 145 -22.27 -3.23 -35.55
N GLN A 146 -21.61 -2.51 -34.64
CA GLN A 146 -20.96 -3.03 -33.43
C GLN A 146 -21.75 -2.77 -32.14
N GLN A 147 -23.06 -2.51 -32.23
CA GLN A 147 -23.90 -2.19 -31.07
C GLN A 147 -23.80 -3.26 -29.96
N GLU A 148 -23.75 -4.54 -30.34
CA GLU A 148 -23.59 -5.65 -29.39
C GLU A 148 -22.26 -5.55 -28.61
N VAL A 149 -21.17 -5.16 -29.26
CA VAL A 149 -19.85 -4.98 -28.64
C VAL A 149 -19.85 -3.78 -27.70
N ILE A 150 -20.51 -2.69 -28.09
CA ILE A 150 -20.70 -1.49 -27.26
C ILE A 150 -21.47 -1.84 -25.99
N ASP A 151 -22.59 -2.56 -26.12
CA ASP A 151 -23.44 -2.96 -25.00
C ASP A 151 -22.72 -3.94 -24.07
N ALA A 152 -21.99 -4.91 -24.63
CA ALA A 152 -21.15 -5.83 -23.87
C ALA A 152 -20.05 -5.09 -23.09
N GLY A 153 -19.43 -4.06 -23.69
CA GLY A 153 -18.44 -3.22 -23.02
C GLY A 153 -19.03 -2.41 -21.87
N LYS A 154 -20.20 -1.78 -22.07
CA LYS A 154 -20.93 -1.05 -21.02
C LYS A 154 -21.32 -1.97 -19.87
N ASN A 155 -21.85 -3.16 -20.17
CA ASN A 155 -22.19 -4.15 -19.16
C ASN A 155 -20.95 -4.60 -18.37
N SER A 156 -19.83 -4.85 -19.06
CA SER A 156 -18.57 -5.23 -18.42
C SER A 156 -18.04 -4.15 -17.48
N SER A 157 -18.09 -2.88 -17.90
CA SER A 157 -17.74 -1.72 -17.06
C SER A 157 -18.61 -1.66 -15.79
N ASN A 158 -19.92 -1.86 -15.95
CA ASN A 158 -20.85 -1.88 -14.82
C ASN A 158 -20.54 -3.02 -13.82
N ILE A 159 -20.17 -4.21 -14.29
CA ILE A 159 -19.79 -5.32 -13.42
C ILE A 159 -18.53 -4.98 -12.63
N VAL A 160 -17.49 -4.45 -13.31
CA VAL A 160 -16.23 -4.02 -12.66
C VAL A 160 -16.50 -2.98 -11.58
N LEU A 161 -17.30 -1.95 -11.88
CA LEU A 161 -17.61 -0.87 -10.93
C LEU A 161 -18.48 -1.32 -9.77
N LYS A 162 -19.43 -2.23 -9.99
CA LYS A 162 -20.23 -2.82 -8.90
C LYS A 162 -19.36 -3.65 -7.97
N TYR A 163 -18.47 -4.48 -8.51
CA TYR A 163 -17.53 -5.26 -7.72
C TYR A 163 -16.60 -4.35 -6.90
N ALA A 164 -16.08 -3.28 -7.52
CA ALA A 164 -15.20 -2.33 -6.86
C ALA A 164 -15.87 -1.60 -5.69
N GLN A 165 -17.11 -1.14 -5.88
CA GLN A 165 -17.87 -0.45 -4.83
C GLN A 165 -18.34 -1.38 -3.71
N TRP A 166 -18.55 -2.67 -4.02
CA TRP A 166 -18.83 -3.68 -3.01
C TRP A 166 -17.59 -3.93 -2.12
N LEU A 167 -16.40 -3.99 -2.74
CA LEU A 167 -15.16 -4.35 -2.04
C LEU A 167 -14.47 -3.17 -1.35
N LEU A 168 -14.50 -1.99 -1.95
CA LEU A 168 -13.70 -0.83 -1.58
C LEU A 168 -14.56 0.41 -1.36
N THR A 169 -14.06 1.33 -0.54
CA THR A 169 -14.65 2.65 -0.36
C THR A 169 -13.60 3.76 -0.35
N ALA A 170 -14.01 4.91 -0.85
CA ALA A 170 -13.30 6.19 -0.79
C ALA A 170 -14.12 7.28 -0.06
N SER A 171 -15.24 6.89 0.56
CA SER A 171 -16.13 7.78 1.27
C SER A 171 -15.80 7.79 2.76
N ASN A 172 -15.46 8.96 3.26
CA ASN A 172 -15.25 9.21 4.68
C ASN A 172 -16.62 9.26 5.39
N PRO A 173 -16.87 8.43 6.42
CA PRO A 173 -18.10 8.51 7.22
C PRO A 173 -18.27 9.87 7.92
N ARG A 174 -17.18 10.60 8.18
CA ARG A 174 -17.22 11.97 8.74
C ARG A 174 -16.24 12.91 8.05
N VAL A 175 -16.77 13.76 7.18
CA VAL A 175 -15.97 14.71 6.39
C VAL A 175 -15.50 15.90 7.22
N ASN A 176 -16.37 16.40 8.10
CA ASN A 176 -16.12 17.60 8.89
C ASN A 176 -14.99 17.38 9.90
N ARG A 177 -13.98 18.24 9.87
CA ARG A 177 -12.82 18.19 10.79
C ARG A 177 -13.14 18.80 12.15
N ASP A 178 -14.10 19.72 12.18
CA ASP A 178 -14.38 20.58 13.34
C ASP A 178 -15.32 19.93 14.36
N GLU A 179 -15.98 18.82 14.01
CA GLU A 179 -16.87 18.04 14.91
C GLU A 179 -16.12 17.33 16.05
N HIS A 180 -14.79 17.22 15.96
CA HIS A 180 -13.92 16.83 17.07
C HIS A 180 -12.74 17.80 17.22
N PRO A 181 -12.96 18.94 17.91
CA PRO A 181 -11.89 19.91 18.20
C PRO A 181 -10.82 19.35 19.16
N GLY A 182 -11.04 18.15 19.74
CA GLY A 182 -10.19 17.52 20.74
C GLY A 182 -9.03 16.65 20.22
N GLY A 183 -8.81 16.57 18.90
CA GLY A 183 -7.73 15.75 18.34
C GLY A 183 -8.06 14.25 18.28
N VAL A 184 -7.05 13.39 18.39
CA VAL A 184 -7.24 11.92 18.31
C VAL A 184 -7.92 11.43 19.59
N PRO A 185 -8.99 10.60 19.50
CA PRO A 185 -9.71 10.09 20.68
C PRO A 185 -8.77 9.39 21.69
N ASP A 186 -9.10 9.49 22.98
CA ASP A 186 -8.46 8.74 24.06
C ASP A 186 -9.48 7.77 24.70
N PRO A 187 -9.25 6.44 24.68
CA PRO A 187 -8.09 5.75 24.13
C PRO A 187 -8.01 5.84 22.61
N HIS A 188 -6.77 5.89 22.08
CA HIS A 188 -6.50 5.92 20.64
C HIS A 188 -7.25 4.79 19.92
N PRO A 189 -7.98 5.05 18.81
CA PRO A 189 -8.82 4.05 18.15
C PRO A 189 -8.08 2.75 17.83
N CYS A 190 -6.83 2.80 17.35
CA CYS A 190 -6.01 1.61 17.12
C CYS A 190 -5.81 0.68 18.34
N SER A 191 -6.01 1.17 19.56
CA SER A 191 -5.77 0.43 20.82
C SER A 191 -7.02 -0.25 21.38
N LYS A 192 -8.21 0.10 20.89
CA LYS A 192 -9.47 -0.51 21.32
C LYS A 192 -9.53 -1.97 20.84
N ARG A 193 -10.10 -2.86 21.65
CA ARG A 193 -10.34 -4.26 21.25
C ARG A 193 -11.69 -4.36 20.60
N ILE A 194 -11.74 -4.89 19.38
CA ILE A 194 -12.99 -5.01 18.62
C ILE A 194 -14.01 -5.93 19.30
N LEU A 195 -13.53 -6.96 20.00
CA LEU A 195 -14.38 -7.88 20.76
C LEU A 195 -15.17 -7.20 21.88
N ASP A 196 -14.71 -6.04 22.37
CA ASP A 196 -15.41 -5.31 23.43
C ASP A 196 -16.64 -4.56 22.89
N ILE A 197 -16.77 -4.42 21.56
CA ILE A 197 -17.82 -3.64 20.89
C ILE A 197 -18.54 -4.40 19.77
N ILE A 198 -18.14 -5.64 19.47
CA ILE A 198 -18.58 -6.37 18.26
C ILE A 198 -20.09 -6.60 18.18
N ASP A 199 -20.75 -6.73 19.34
CA ASP A 199 -22.19 -6.97 19.45
C ASP A 199 -23.04 -5.68 19.48
N ASP A 200 -22.41 -4.50 19.53
CA ASP A 200 -23.09 -3.20 19.46
C ASP A 200 -22.83 -2.54 18.10
N ALA A 201 -23.82 -2.61 17.21
CA ALA A 201 -23.74 -2.03 15.87
C ALA A 201 -23.49 -0.50 15.88
N ALA A 202 -24.03 0.22 16.85
CA ALA A 202 -23.84 1.66 16.95
C ALA A 202 -22.43 1.99 17.46
N ALA A 203 -21.90 1.22 18.41
CA ALA A 203 -20.50 1.32 18.83
C ALA A 203 -19.53 0.97 17.70
N MET A 204 -19.81 -0.09 16.93
CA MET A 204 -19.03 -0.47 15.76
C MET A 204 -19.00 0.62 14.69
N ALA A 205 -20.13 1.28 14.43
CA ALA A 205 -20.20 2.39 13.48
C ALA A 205 -19.37 3.60 13.94
N ARG A 206 -19.50 4.00 15.21
CA ARG A 206 -18.71 5.10 15.81
C ARG A 206 -17.21 4.78 15.79
N ASP A 207 -16.84 3.57 16.17
CA ASP A 207 -15.45 3.12 16.18
C ASP A 207 -14.83 3.11 14.78
N TYR A 208 -15.58 2.64 13.78
CA TYR A 208 -15.13 2.67 12.38
C TYR A 208 -14.91 4.12 11.89
N GLU A 209 -15.81 5.05 12.22
CA GLU A 209 -15.68 6.45 11.87
C GLU A 209 -14.43 7.10 12.49
N GLU A 210 -14.21 6.88 13.79
CA GLU A 210 -13.03 7.35 14.52
C GLU A 210 -11.74 6.79 13.91
N LEU A 211 -11.72 5.49 13.62
CA LEU A 211 -10.56 4.83 13.03
C LEU A 211 -10.26 5.35 11.62
N CYS A 212 -11.28 5.55 10.79
CA CYS A 212 -11.16 6.14 9.46
C CYS A 212 -10.50 7.52 9.52
N ASN A 213 -10.99 8.40 10.39
CA ASN A 213 -10.48 9.75 10.52
C ASN A 213 -9.10 9.81 11.18
N CYS A 214 -8.74 8.78 11.96
CA CYS A 214 -7.42 8.64 12.54
C CYS A 214 -6.36 8.12 11.55
N CYS A 215 -6.72 7.11 10.74
CA CYS A 215 -5.74 6.31 10.00
C CYS A 215 -5.83 6.44 8.47
N GLN A 216 -6.98 6.78 7.90
CA GLN A 216 -7.19 6.82 6.44
C GLN A 216 -7.18 8.22 5.86
N ARG A 217 -7.30 9.24 6.72
CA ARG A 217 -7.25 10.63 6.30
C ARG A 217 -5.81 11.13 6.24
N HIS A 218 -5.37 11.57 5.06
CA HIS A 218 -4.04 12.12 4.87
C HIS A 218 -3.89 13.48 5.56
N VAL A 219 -2.76 13.65 6.26
CA VAL A 219 -2.36 14.92 6.87
C VAL A 219 -0.96 15.28 6.38
N CYS A 220 -0.88 16.30 5.51
CA CYS A 220 0.37 16.84 4.98
C CYS A 220 1.18 17.55 6.09
N ARG A 221 2.07 16.83 6.79
CA ARG A 221 2.93 17.44 7.82
C ARG A 221 4.06 18.29 7.21
N PRO A 222 4.52 19.36 7.88
CA PRO A 222 5.76 20.05 7.54
C PRO A 222 6.93 19.06 7.48
N GLY A 223 7.75 19.11 6.42
CA GLY A 223 8.82 18.13 6.20
C GLY A 223 8.36 16.68 5.97
N GLY A 224 7.06 16.44 5.80
CA GLY A 224 6.49 15.11 5.61
C GLY A 224 7.03 14.44 4.35
N TYR A 225 7.23 13.12 4.42
CA TYR A 225 7.70 12.32 3.29
C TYR A 225 6.74 12.39 2.09
N CYS A 226 5.47 12.73 2.33
CA CYS A 226 4.46 12.95 1.30
C CYS A 226 4.81 14.12 0.38
N LYS A 227 5.64 15.08 0.79
CA LYS A 227 6.01 16.20 -0.08
C LYS A 227 6.97 15.74 -1.19
N ARG A 228 6.67 16.13 -2.43
CA ARG A 228 7.59 15.99 -3.57
C ARG A 228 8.66 17.09 -3.50
N LYS A 229 9.93 16.75 -3.76
CA LYS A 229 11.04 17.74 -3.78
C LYS A 229 11.03 18.65 -5.02
N LYS A 230 10.39 18.20 -6.11
CA LYS A 230 10.15 18.97 -7.35
C LYS A 230 8.75 18.62 -7.85
N ALA A 231 7.94 19.62 -8.24
CA ALA A 231 6.68 19.38 -8.92
C ALA A 231 6.98 18.73 -10.27
N ARG A 232 6.39 17.56 -10.56
CA ARG A 232 6.37 17.00 -11.92
C ARG A 232 5.18 17.57 -12.69
N VAL A 233 5.17 17.29 -14.00
CA VAL A 233 4.21 17.64 -15.06
C VAL A 233 2.73 17.73 -14.66
N ASN A 234 2.27 17.02 -13.62
CA ASN A 234 0.87 17.02 -13.17
C ASN A 234 0.55 18.08 -12.08
N GLY A 235 1.49 18.96 -11.72
CA GLY A 235 1.25 20.10 -10.82
C GLY A 235 0.99 19.79 -9.33
N LYS A 236 0.75 18.53 -8.94
CA LYS A 236 0.41 18.20 -7.53
C LYS A 236 1.63 18.12 -6.60
N PRO A 237 1.58 18.74 -5.40
CA PRO A 237 2.70 18.81 -4.45
C PRO A 237 2.94 17.52 -3.65
N SER A 238 1.94 16.63 -3.58
CA SER A 238 2.01 15.38 -2.82
C SER A 238 2.48 14.18 -3.66
N ARG A 239 3.23 13.26 -3.05
CA ARG A 239 3.68 11.98 -3.64
C ARG A 239 2.54 11.02 -3.91
N PHE A 240 1.45 11.16 -3.16
CA PHE A 240 0.23 10.35 -3.25
C PHE A 240 -0.88 11.06 -4.02
N ASP A 241 -0.55 12.13 -4.74
CA ASP A 241 -1.47 12.87 -5.61
C ASP A 241 -2.70 13.49 -4.91
N TYR A 242 -2.63 13.66 -3.58
CA TYR A 242 -3.49 14.57 -2.83
C TYR A 242 -3.27 16.03 -3.26
N HIS A 243 -4.31 16.87 -3.30
CA HIS A 243 -5.72 16.60 -2.99
C HIS A 243 -6.42 15.87 -4.16
N MET A 244 -7.26 14.88 -3.84
CA MET A 244 -8.00 14.09 -4.84
C MET A 244 -9.34 14.73 -5.18
N ASP A 245 -9.78 14.55 -6.42
CA ASP A 245 -11.03 15.11 -6.91
C ASP A 245 -12.24 14.43 -6.25
N LEU A 246 -13.24 15.22 -5.89
CA LEU A 246 -14.49 14.73 -5.31
C LEU A 246 -15.44 14.25 -6.43
N SER A 247 -16.22 13.21 -6.14
CA SER A 247 -17.20 12.66 -7.06
C SER A 247 -18.29 11.91 -6.30
N ASP A 248 -19.52 11.96 -6.76
CA ASP A 248 -20.64 11.14 -6.27
C ASP A 248 -20.76 9.81 -7.03
N LYS A 249 -20.03 9.64 -8.13
CA LYS A 249 -20.13 8.50 -9.04
C LYS A 249 -18.84 7.70 -9.14
N ALA A 250 -19.01 6.40 -9.31
CA ALA A 250 -17.93 5.50 -9.68
C ALA A 250 -17.71 5.52 -11.19
N GLU A 251 -16.45 5.54 -11.63
CA GLU A 251 -16.09 5.56 -13.04
C GLU A 251 -14.92 4.63 -13.33
N LEU A 252 -14.98 3.96 -14.49
CA LEU A 252 -13.85 3.20 -15.04
C LEU A 252 -13.23 4.05 -16.14
N VAL A 253 -12.05 4.59 -15.87
CA VAL A 253 -11.35 5.53 -16.74
C VAL A 253 -10.18 4.82 -17.41
N PHE A 254 -9.96 5.13 -18.69
CA PHE A 254 -8.79 4.65 -19.43
C PHE A 254 -7.88 5.82 -19.77
N ILE A 255 -6.64 5.73 -19.32
CA ILE A 255 -5.58 6.70 -19.56
C ILE A 255 -4.72 6.14 -20.69
N GLU A 256 -4.78 6.81 -21.84
CA GLU A 256 -4.16 6.37 -23.08
C GLU A 256 -2.90 7.18 -23.36
N THR A 257 -1.87 6.50 -23.84
CA THR A 257 -0.62 7.05 -24.33
C THR A 257 -0.29 6.37 -25.65
N ASP A 258 0.60 6.93 -26.46
CA ASP A 258 1.01 6.34 -27.74
C ASP A 258 1.50 4.88 -27.66
N LYS A 259 1.90 4.42 -26.46
CA LYS A 259 2.51 3.10 -26.24
C LYS A 259 1.71 2.19 -25.31
N SER A 260 0.72 2.72 -24.60
CA SER A 260 0.03 1.95 -23.56
C SER A 260 -1.31 2.55 -23.17
N VAL A 261 -2.20 1.66 -22.72
CA VAL A 261 -3.49 1.99 -22.13
C VAL A 261 -3.46 1.51 -20.68
N ARG A 262 -3.93 2.36 -19.76
CA ARG A 262 -4.07 2.01 -18.35
C ARG A 262 -5.50 2.25 -17.88
N ALA A 263 -6.14 1.24 -17.33
CA ALA A 263 -7.42 1.38 -16.65
C ALA A 263 -7.25 1.85 -15.20
N GLU A 264 -8.17 2.67 -14.72
CA GLU A 264 -8.26 3.16 -13.34
C GLU A 264 -9.72 3.19 -12.90
N ILE A 265 -10.01 2.65 -11.72
CA ILE A 265 -11.32 2.84 -11.07
C ILE A 265 -11.25 4.08 -10.19
N ARG A 266 -12.17 5.02 -10.42
CA ARG A 266 -12.43 6.16 -9.55
C ARG A 266 -13.68 5.86 -8.75
N LEU A 267 -13.56 5.73 -7.44
CA LEU A 267 -14.70 5.49 -6.53
C LEU A 267 -15.33 6.83 -6.11
N PRO A 268 -16.63 6.83 -5.71
CA PRO A 268 -17.26 7.98 -5.08
C PRO A 268 -16.44 8.44 -3.88
N ARG A 269 -16.21 9.76 -3.80
CA ARG A 269 -15.33 10.41 -2.84
C ARG A 269 -15.94 11.70 -2.34
N ASN A 270 -16.09 11.79 -1.03
CA ASN A 270 -16.58 12.97 -0.32
C ASN A 270 -15.50 13.71 0.51
N ASP A 271 -14.26 13.20 0.52
CA ASP A 271 -13.12 13.80 1.20
C ASP A 271 -11.86 13.66 0.35
N GLU A 272 -11.32 14.80 -0.05
CA GLU A 272 -10.17 14.97 -0.94
C GLU A 272 -8.86 14.40 -0.38
N THR A 273 -8.80 14.15 0.94
CA THR A 273 -7.63 13.63 1.64
C THR A 273 -7.78 12.19 2.10
N PHE A 274 -8.93 11.56 1.81
CA PHE A 274 -9.24 10.24 2.33
C PHE A 274 -8.68 9.11 1.47
N ASN A 275 -8.16 8.04 2.05
CA ASN A 275 -7.59 6.93 1.29
C ASN A 275 -8.67 5.92 0.84
N ILE A 276 -8.40 5.22 -0.28
CA ILE A 276 -9.20 4.06 -0.66
C ILE A 276 -8.84 2.90 0.27
N HIS A 277 -9.85 2.17 0.76
CA HIS A 277 -9.60 1.00 1.59
C HIS A 277 -10.76 0.00 1.55
N ASN A 278 -10.48 -1.23 1.98
CA ASN A 278 -11.51 -2.21 2.32
C ASN A 278 -11.94 -2.01 3.79
N ARG A 279 -13.24 -1.91 4.02
CA ARG A 279 -13.81 -1.63 5.36
C ARG A 279 -13.46 -2.71 6.38
N LEU A 280 -13.63 -3.98 6.02
CA LEU A 280 -13.36 -5.10 6.93
C LEU A 280 -11.88 -5.18 7.30
N GLN A 281 -11.01 -5.07 6.29
CA GLN A 281 -9.57 -5.03 6.47
C GLN A 281 -9.21 -3.90 7.43
N HIS A 282 -9.67 -2.67 7.16
CA HIS A 282 -9.31 -1.52 7.96
C HIS A 282 -9.78 -1.64 9.42
N HIS A 283 -11.05 -2.00 9.62
CA HIS A 283 -11.67 -2.02 10.95
C HIS A 283 -11.11 -3.10 11.86
N HIS A 284 -10.79 -4.28 11.32
CA HIS A 284 -10.25 -5.40 12.10
C HIS A 284 -8.73 -5.36 12.20
N TRP A 285 -8.05 -4.80 11.20
CA TRP A 285 -6.60 -4.60 11.27
C TRP A 285 -6.21 -3.45 12.22
N ARG A 286 -7.06 -2.41 12.33
CA ARG A 286 -6.89 -1.26 13.24
C ARG A 286 -5.62 -0.45 13.01
N ALA A 287 -5.28 -0.21 11.76
CA ALA A 287 -4.21 0.70 11.35
C ALA A 287 -4.50 1.23 9.93
N ASN A 288 -3.59 2.05 9.39
CA ASN A 288 -3.67 2.46 7.99
C ASN A 288 -3.51 1.21 7.09
N VAL A 289 -4.44 1.06 6.14
CA VAL A 289 -4.42 0.02 5.12
C VAL A 289 -4.73 0.66 3.77
N ASP A 290 -4.26 0.02 2.69
CA ASP A 290 -4.57 0.39 1.31
C ASP A 290 -4.96 -0.88 0.56
N MET A 291 -5.87 -0.77 -0.41
CA MET A 291 -6.24 -1.87 -1.29
C MET A 291 -6.61 -1.34 -2.68
N GLN A 292 -6.06 -1.99 -3.71
CA GLN A 292 -6.28 -1.62 -5.11
C GLN A 292 -6.64 -2.86 -5.92
N ILE A 293 -7.66 -2.73 -6.77
CA ILE A 293 -8.08 -3.80 -7.67
C ILE A 293 -7.12 -3.90 -8.86
N ILE A 294 -6.80 -5.14 -9.24
CA ILE A 294 -5.95 -5.45 -10.38
C ILE A 294 -6.82 -5.54 -11.63
N LEU A 295 -6.64 -4.57 -12.55
CA LEU A 295 -7.37 -4.47 -13.81
C LEU A 295 -6.54 -4.88 -15.03
N ASP A 296 -5.22 -4.97 -14.86
CA ASP A 296 -4.25 -5.29 -15.89
C ASP A 296 -3.17 -6.21 -15.32
N LYS A 297 -2.94 -7.34 -16.01
CA LYS A 297 -1.92 -8.33 -15.66
C LYS A 297 -0.52 -7.72 -15.65
N HIS A 298 -0.22 -6.84 -16.61
CA HIS A 298 1.09 -6.19 -16.68
C HIS A 298 1.30 -5.21 -15.53
N ALA A 299 0.27 -4.45 -15.14
CA ALA A 299 0.32 -3.61 -13.96
C ALA A 299 0.59 -4.43 -12.70
N ALA A 300 0.02 -5.62 -12.60
CA ALA A 300 0.26 -6.49 -11.46
C ALA A 300 1.71 -6.97 -11.36
N ILE A 301 2.27 -7.43 -12.47
CA ILE A 301 3.67 -7.87 -12.54
C ILE A 301 4.61 -6.72 -12.19
N ARG A 302 4.40 -5.53 -12.79
CA ARG A 302 5.22 -4.34 -12.48
C ARG A 302 5.17 -3.96 -11.00
N TYR A 303 4.02 -4.13 -10.35
CA TYR A 303 3.90 -3.85 -8.92
C TYR A 303 4.68 -4.87 -8.09
N MET A 304 4.48 -6.18 -8.30
CA MET A 304 5.21 -7.21 -7.54
C MET A 304 6.71 -7.08 -7.71
N VAL A 305 7.14 -6.90 -8.96
CA VAL A 305 8.54 -6.69 -9.30
C VAL A 305 9.11 -5.46 -8.58
N LYS A 306 8.38 -4.35 -8.51
CA LYS A 306 8.85 -3.13 -7.86
C LYS A 306 9.24 -3.38 -6.39
N TYR A 307 8.52 -4.25 -5.69
CA TYR A 307 8.82 -4.58 -4.29
C TYR A 307 9.86 -5.70 -4.15
N ALA A 308 9.78 -6.76 -4.96
CA ALA A 308 10.80 -7.81 -4.99
C ALA A 308 12.20 -7.28 -5.39
N SER A 309 12.24 -6.26 -6.24
CA SER A 309 13.48 -5.59 -6.68
C SER A 309 13.85 -4.37 -5.84
N LYS A 310 13.05 -4.02 -4.83
CA LYS A 310 13.35 -2.88 -3.96
C LYS A 310 14.63 -3.19 -3.20
N GLY A 311 15.66 -2.39 -3.46
CA GLY A 311 16.87 -2.43 -2.65
C GLY A 311 16.53 -2.09 -1.21
N GLU A 312 17.09 -2.82 -0.26
CA GLU A 312 17.19 -2.33 1.11
C GLU A 312 17.79 -0.94 1.05
N LYS A 313 17.10 0.03 1.65
CA LYS A 313 17.68 1.36 1.78
C LYS A 313 18.91 1.21 2.66
N GLU A 314 20.03 1.81 2.26
CA GLU A 314 21.19 1.98 3.14
C GLU A 314 20.67 2.44 4.50
N SER A 315 20.94 1.65 5.54
CA SER A 315 20.48 1.98 6.88
C SER A 315 21.18 3.26 7.30
N GLY A 316 20.43 4.36 7.40
CA GLY A 316 20.96 5.64 7.87
C GLY A 316 21.60 5.51 9.26
N GLN A 317 21.08 4.61 10.09
CA GLN A 317 21.68 4.29 11.39
C GLN A 317 23.03 3.58 11.26
N LEU A 318 23.18 2.62 10.35
CA LEU A 318 24.48 2.01 10.05
C LEU A 318 25.44 3.02 9.43
N GLN A 319 24.94 3.93 8.60
CA GLN A 319 25.73 5.03 8.03
C GLN A 319 26.21 5.97 9.14
N ASP A 320 25.36 6.31 10.11
CA ASP A 320 25.69 7.15 11.24
C ASP A 320 26.66 6.46 12.20
N VAL A 321 26.47 5.17 12.47
CA VAL A 321 27.41 4.34 13.23
C VAL A 321 28.75 4.27 12.50
N TYR A 322 28.76 3.98 11.20
CA TYR A 322 29.97 3.94 10.39
C TYR A 322 30.68 5.30 10.36
N ASN A 323 29.94 6.39 10.18
CA ASN A 323 30.48 7.75 10.21
C ASN A 323 31.04 8.10 11.59
N THR A 324 30.39 7.65 12.66
CA THR A 324 30.86 7.82 14.04
C THR A 324 32.15 7.04 14.28
N VAL A 325 32.19 5.77 13.87
CA VAL A 325 33.39 4.92 13.93
C VAL A 325 34.51 5.55 13.10
N LYS A 326 34.25 6.01 11.88
CA LYS A 326 35.23 6.67 11.01
C LYS A 326 35.77 7.98 11.59
N ARG A 327 34.93 8.78 12.25
CA ARG A 327 35.34 10.01 12.94
C ARG A 327 36.24 9.73 14.14
N ASN A 328 35.93 8.66 14.88
CA ASN A 328 36.65 8.27 16.10
C ASN A 328 37.83 7.32 15.86
N ALA A 329 37.99 6.80 14.64
CA ALA A 329 39.13 5.98 14.23
C ALA A 329 40.42 6.82 14.15
N LYS A 330 41.52 6.27 14.68
CA LYS A 330 42.87 6.85 14.63
C LYS A 330 43.45 6.69 13.22
N GLU A 331 44.50 7.44 12.89
CA GLU A 331 45.11 7.42 11.54
C GLU A 331 45.63 6.03 11.13
N ASP A 332 46.00 5.20 12.10
CA ASP A 332 46.53 3.85 11.88
C ASP A 332 45.42 2.79 11.74
N ASP A 333 44.16 3.14 11.98
CA ASP A 333 43.04 2.21 11.82
C ASP A 333 42.74 1.99 10.33
N SER A 334 42.66 0.72 9.92
CA SER A 334 42.49 0.26 8.53
C SER A 334 41.28 0.88 7.79
N ILE A 335 40.28 1.35 8.54
CA ILE A 335 39.06 2.00 8.04
C ILE A 335 39.35 3.32 7.31
N ARG A 336 40.43 4.05 7.65
CA ARG A 336 40.79 5.29 6.93
C ARG A 336 41.57 5.04 5.64
N ARG A 337 42.25 3.90 5.50
CA ARG A 337 43.01 3.56 4.27
C ARG A 337 42.11 3.13 3.12
N THR A 338 40.98 2.47 3.39
CA THR A 338 40.05 1.97 2.36
C THR A 338 39.12 3.04 1.78
N GLY A 339 38.92 4.16 2.48
CA GLY A 339 38.04 5.26 2.02
C GLY A 339 38.58 6.13 0.88
N ARG A 340 39.83 5.93 0.42
CA ARG A 340 40.43 6.70 -0.69
C ARG A 340 40.28 6.04 -2.07
N CYS A 341 39.80 4.80 -2.16
CA CYS A 341 39.63 4.09 -3.44
C CYS A 341 38.21 4.13 -4.01
N ALA A 342 37.29 4.92 -3.43
CA ALA A 342 35.89 5.00 -3.86
C ALA A 342 35.48 6.44 -4.22
N HIS A 343 36.19 7.05 -5.17
CA HIS A 343 35.75 8.23 -5.92
C HIS A 343 35.58 7.88 -7.39
#